data_AF-A0A8B6MCZ6-F1
#
_entry.id   AF-A0A8B6MCZ6-F1
#
_cell.length_a   1.000
_cell.length_b   1.000
_cell.length_c   1.000
_cell.angle_alpha   90.00
_cell.angle_beta   90.00
_cell.angle_gamma   90.00
#
_symmetry.space_group_name_H-M   'P 1'
#
loop_
_entity.id
_entity.type
_entity.pdbx_description
1 polymer ?
#
loop_
_entity_poly.entity_id
_entity_poly.type
_entity_poly.pdbx_seq_one_letter_code
_entity_poly.pdbx_strand_id
1 'polypeptide(L)'
;MADNPSRRAAVEADPVFALIEGHAAAYADWERLDREMASKPGENISEADNSHYDALYKLECEAQRRLFSTKATTVAGAEAFASHVLRYPRIATFDGADFSLTKAISTIAESLRDISASGIMAPLSPLKFQAKVWLARQMIALADRIVASAERSG
;
A
#
# COMPACT_ATOMS: atom_id res chain seq x y z
N MET A 1 25.51 -21.41 -1.77
CA MET A 1 25.64 -20.10 -1.10
C MET A 1 24.81 -20.16 0.17
N ALA A 2 25.45 -20.14 1.35
CA ALA A 2 24.72 -20.12 2.61
C ALA A 2 24.11 -18.73 2.83
N ASP A 3 22.80 -18.71 3.08
CA ASP A 3 22.04 -17.50 3.38
C ASP A 3 22.55 -16.90 4.70
N ASN A 4 23.01 -15.66 4.69
CA ASN A 4 23.55 -15.02 5.90
C ASN A 4 22.37 -14.66 6.82
N PRO A 5 22.25 -15.27 8.02
CA PRO A 5 21.10 -15.07 8.91
C PRO A 5 20.93 -13.61 9.34
N SER A 6 22.02 -12.85 9.43
CA SER A 6 21.99 -11.41 9.75
C SER A 6 21.33 -10.57 8.65
N ARG A 7 21.37 -11.05 7.40
CA ARG A 7 20.74 -10.40 6.25
C ARG A 7 19.24 -10.68 6.20
N ARG A 8 18.79 -11.87 6.64
CA ARG A 8 17.36 -12.19 6.80
C ARG A 8 16.73 -11.40 7.94
N ALA A 9 17.39 -11.32 9.10
CA ALA A 9 16.88 -10.56 10.24
C ALA A 9 16.71 -9.06 9.92
N ALA A 10 17.60 -8.48 9.11
CA ALA A 10 17.48 -7.09 8.66
C ALA A 10 16.33 -6.86 7.66
N VAL A 11 15.94 -7.89 6.89
CA VAL A 11 14.77 -7.83 5.99
C VAL A 11 13.48 -7.94 6.78
N GLU A 12 13.41 -8.82 7.79
CA GLU A 12 12.23 -8.95 8.67
C GLU A 12 11.98 -7.72 9.56
N ALA A 13 12.95 -6.80 9.66
CA ALA A 13 12.85 -5.58 10.47
C ALA A 13 12.31 -4.34 9.73
N ASP A 14 11.93 -4.45 8.44
CA ASP A 14 11.42 -3.28 7.71
C ASP A 14 10.04 -2.85 8.29
N PRO A 15 9.88 -1.61 8.78
CA PRO A 15 8.66 -1.17 9.45
C PRO A 15 7.41 -1.27 8.57
N VAL A 16 7.56 -1.27 7.24
CA VAL A 16 6.42 -1.34 6.33
C VAL A 16 5.70 -2.69 6.37
N PHE A 17 6.36 -3.80 6.74
CA PHE A 17 5.70 -5.10 6.77
C PHE A 17 4.57 -5.16 7.80
N ALA A 18 4.82 -4.73 9.03
CA ALA A 18 3.79 -4.68 10.06
C ALA A 18 2.66 -3.69 9.70
N LEU A 19 2.97 -2.60 9.00
CA LEU A 19 1.97 -1.64 8.54
C LEU A 19 1.11 -2.18 7.41
N ILE A 20 1.69 -2.97 6.50
CA ILE A 20 0.97 -3.68 5.44
C ILE A 20 -0.03 -4.66 6.06
N GLU A 21 0.40 -5.45 7.04
CA GLU A 21 -0.48 -6.39 7.75
C GLU A 21 -1.61 -5.67 8.49
N GLY A 22 -1.28 -4.62 9.26
CA GLY A 22 -2.27 -3.83 10.00
C GLY A 22 -3.30 -3.17 9.08
N HIS A 23 -2.83 -2.61 7.96
CA HIS A 23 -3.71 -2.06 6.94
C HIS A 23 -4.58 -3.15 6.29
N ALA A 24 -4.01 -4.28 5.90
CA ALA A 24 -4.76 -5.36 5.27
C ALA A 24 -5.88 -5.90 6.17
N ALA A 25 -5.63 -6.00 7.48
CA ALA A 25 -6.64 -6.38 8.47
C ALA A 25 -7.75 -5.33 8.58
N ALA A 26 -7.40 -4.05 8.76
CA ALA A 26 -8.37 -2.97 8.87
C ALA A 26 -9.24 -2.84 7.62
N TYR A 27 -8.64 -2.96 6.43
CA TYR A 27 -9.37 -2.95 5.16
C TYR A 27 -10.31 -4.16 5.03
N ALA A 28 -9.90 -5.36 5.45
CA ALA A 28 -10.75 -6.54 5.37
C ALA A 28 -12.00 -6.42 6.27
N ASP A 29 -11.85 -5.86 7.47
CA ASP A 29 -12.97 -5.61 8.38
C ASP A 29 -13.94 -4.56 7.83
N TRP A 30 -13.40 -3.45 7.31
CA TRP A 30 -14.20 -2.40 6.67
C TRP A 30 -14.91 -2.92 5.42
N GLU A 31 -14.21 -3.62 4.51
CA GLU A 31 -14.79 -4.15 3.26
C GLU A 31 -15.87 -5.21 3.53
N ARG A 32 -15.74 -6.00 4.60
CA ARG A 32 -16.80 -6.90 5.03
C ARG A 32 -18.06 -6.12 5.39
N LEU A 33 -17.92 -5.06 6.18
CA LEU A 33 -19.07 -4.25 6.61
C LEU A 33 -19.67 -3.46 5.43
N ASP A 34 -18.85 -2.84 4.57
CA ASP A 34 -19.30 -2.15 3.35
C ASP A 34 -20.19 -3.05 2.49
N ARG A 35 -19.78 -4.32 2.31
CA ARG A 35 -20.58 -5.33 1.58
C ARG A 35 -21.87 -5.73 2.30
N GLU A 36 -21.83 -5.89 3.63
CA GLU A 36 -23.04 -6.19 4.40
C GLU A 36 -24.07 -5.05 4.26
N MET A 37 -23.61 -3.80 4.39
CA MET A 37 -24.44 -2.61 4.26
C MET A 37 -25.01 -2.47 2.85
N ALA A 38 -24.20 -2.70 1.81
CA ALA A 38 -24.64 -2.70 0.43
C ALA A 38 -25.68 -3.80 0.10
N SER A 39 -25.70 -4.89 0.88
CA SER A 39 -26.64 -6.00 0.67
C SER A 39 -28.05 -5.76 1.23
N LYS A 40 -28.26 -4.67 1.99
CA LYS A 40 -29.53 -4.31 2.63
C LYS A 40 -30.08 -2.96 2.10
N PRO A 41 -30.28 -2.80 0.78
CA PRO A 41 -30.74 -1.54 0.22
C PRO A 41 -32.17 -1.21 0.69
N GLY A 42 -32.36 -0.03 1.27
CA GLY A 42 -33.67 0.46 1.72
C GLY A 42 -34.05 0.06 3.16
N GLU A 43 -33.20 -0.67 3.87
CA GLU A 43 -33.34 -0.84 5.32
C GLU A 43 -32.90 0.43 6.06
N ASN A 44 -33.63 0.79 7.11
CA ASN A 44 -33.21 1.86 8.01
C ASN A 44 -32.00 1.38 8.81
N ILE A 45 -30.81 1.81 8.38
CA ILE A 45 -29.56 1.58 9.09
C ILE A 45 -29.65 2.22 10.48
N SER A 46 -29.36 1.44 11.53
CA SER A 46 -29.40 1.97 12.88
C SER A 46 -28.26 2.96 13.14
N GLU A 47 -28.42 3.85 14.12
CA GLU A 47 -27.34 4.74 14.55
C GLU A 47 -26.11 3.97 15.04
N ALA A 48 -26.32 2.80 15.65
CA ALA A 48 -25.25 1.91 16.09
C ALA A 48 -24.46 1.33 14.89
N ASP A 49 -25.15 0.93 13.82
CA ASP A 49 -24.50 0.42 12.61
C ASP A 49 -23.70 1.51 11.89
N ASN A 50 -24.27 2.72 11.78
CA ASN A 50 -23.54 3.88 11.25
C ASN A 50 -22.30 4.20 12.08
N SER A 51 -22.43 4.22 13.41
CA SER A 51 -21.30 4.47 14.32
C SER A 51 -20.22 3.40 14.21
N HIS A 52 -20.60 2.14 14.04
CA HIS A 52 -19.67 1.03 13.83
C HIS A 52 -18.95 1.15 12.49
N TYR A 53 -19.68 1.49 11.42
CA TYR A 53 -19.12 1.75 10.10
C TYR A 53 -18.09 2.87 10.12
N ASP A 54 -18.43 4.00 10.74
CA ASP A 54 -17.52 5.15 10.88
C ASP A 54 -16.25 4.79 11.66
N ALA A 55 -16.36 3.95 12.68
CA ALA A 55 -15.21 3.51 13.47
C ALA A 55 -14.24 2.65 12.64
N LEU A 56 -14.76 1.69 11.87
CA LEU A 56 -13.93 0.85 10.99
C LEU A 56 -13.31 1.65 9.85
N TYR A 57 -14.07 2.56 9.24
CA TYR A 57 -13.56 3.46 8.21
C TYR A 57 -12.40 4.33 8.74
N LYS A 58 -12.55 4.93 9.92
CA LYS A 58 -11.48 5.71 10.56
C LYS A 58 -10.24 4.86 10.85
N LEU A 59 -10.42 3.63 11.34
CA LEU A 59 -9.32 2.72 11.64
C LEU A 59 -8.52 2.38 10.37
N GLU A 60 -9.22 2.07 9.28
CA GLU A 60 -8.61 1.79 7.97
C GLU A 60 -7.83 3.01 7.45
N CYS A 61 -8.45 4.20 7.49
CA CYS A 61 -7.80 5.45 7.10
C CYS A 61 -6.53 5.73 7.93
N GLU A 62 -6.58 5.55 9.24
CA GLU A 62 -5.39 5.73 10.09
C GLU A 62 -4.27 4.75 9.74
N ALA A 63 -4.60 3.48 9.47
CA ALA A 63 -3.63 2.49 9.02
C ALA A 63 -3.03 2.87 7.66
N GLN A 64 -3.85 3.35 6.73
CA GLN A 64 -3.41 3.81 5.41
C GLN A 64 -2.47 5.01 5.52
N ARG A 65 -2.84 6.03 6.29
CA ARG A 65 -2.01 7.23 6.51
C ARG A 65 -0.64 6.85 7.07
N ARG A 66 -0.60 5.94 8.04
CA ARG A 66 0.66 5.46 8.63
C ARG A 66 1.52 4.74 7.60
N LEU A 67 0.92 3.82 6.83
CA LEU A 67 1.62 3.11 5.76
C LEU A 67 2.17 4.10 4.71
N PHE A 68 1.35 5.04 4.25
CA PHE A 68 1.70 5.99 3.19
C PHE A 68 2.72 7.04 3.61
N SER A 69 2.92 7.22 4.92
CA SER A 69 3.92 8.12 5.49
C SER A 69 5.20 7.41 5.92
N THR A 70 5.24 6.07 5.89
CA THR A 70 6.38 5.29 6.37
C THR A 70 7.27 4.88 5.20
N LYS A 71 8.55 5.28 5.26
CA LYS A 71 9.54 4.86 4.29
C LYS A 71 9.95 3.41 4.54
N ALA A 72 10.03 2.63 3.47
CA ALA A 72 10.70 1.34 3.51
C ALA A 72 12.21 1.54 3.72
N THR A 73 12.81 0.65 4.50
CA THR A 73 14.25 0.69 4.79
C THR A 73 15.05 -0.34 4.00
N THR A 74 14.35 -1.22 3.28
CA THR A 74 14.89 -2.29 2.44
C THR A 74 14.18 -2.32 1.09
N VAL A 75 14.84 -2.90 0.08
CA VAL A 75 14.23 -3.09 -1.25
C VAL A 75 13.02 -4.02 -1.16
N ALA A 76 13.11 -5.08 -0.37
CA ALA A 76 12.01 -6.02 -0.16
C ALA A 76 10.78 -5.33 0.46
N GLY A 77 10.97 -4.44 1.44
CA GLY A 77 9.88 -3.62 1.99
C GLY A 77 9.26 -2.68 0.97
N ALA A 78 10.08 -2.03 0.13
CA ALA A 78 9.59 -1.15 -0.94
C ALA A 78 8.78 -1.92 -2.00
N GLU A 79 9.23 -3.12 -2.38
CA GLU A 79 8.51 -4.02 -3.30
C GLU A 79 7.19 -4.52 -2.71
N ALA A 80 7.20 -4.90 -1.43
CA ALA A 80 5.99 -5.30 -0.71
C ALA A 80 4.99 -4.15 -0.61
N PHE A 81 5.46 -2.93 -0.30
CA PHE A 81 4.60 -1.76 -0.24
C PHE A 81 3.99 -1.42 -1.61
N ALA A 82 4.79 -1.43 -2.68
CA ALA A 82 4.27 -1.24 -4.04
C ALA A 82 3.22 -2.31 -4.40
N SER A 83 3.48 -3.57 -4.09
CA SER A 83 2.55 -4.67 -4.36
C SER A 83 1.25 -4.53 -3.59
N HIS A 84 1.32 -4.07 -2.34
CA HIS A 84 0.16 -3.80 -1.50
C HIS A 84 -0.71 -2.69 -2.08
N VAL A 85 -0.13 -1.56 -2.50
CA VAL A 85 -0.86 -0.46 -3.14
C VAL A 85 -1.61 -0.92 -4.39
N LEU A 86 -0.99 -1.79 -5.20
CA LEU A 86 -1.62 -2.34 -6.41
C LEU A 86 -2.75 -3.34 -6.12
N ARG A 87 -2.72 -4.00 -4.96
CA ARG A 87 -3.73 -4.96 -4.54
C ARG A 87 -5.07 -4.29 -4.20
N TYR A 88 -5.02 -3.05 -3.74
CA TYR A 88 -6.19 -2.32 -3.26
C TYR A 88 -6.40 -1.01 -4.04
N PRO A 89 -6.81 -1.06 -5.33
CA PRO A 89 -6.91 0.13 -6.18
C PRO A 89 -7.93 1.17 -5.69
N ARG A 90 -8.93 0.78 -4.89
CA ARG A 90 -9.87 1.71 -4.24
C ARG A 90 -9.16 2.69 -3.28
N ILE A 91 -8.05 2.28 -2.73
CA ILE A 91 -7.22 3.08 -1.82
C ILE A 91 -6.49 4.18 -2.60
N ALA A 92 -6.24 3.95 -3.88
CA ALA A 92 -5.70 4.94 -4.81
C ALA A 92 -6.74 5.95 -5.32
N THR A 93 -8.04 5.70 -5.13
CA THR A 93 -9.12 6.58 -5.62
C THR A 93 -9.53 7.68 -4.64
N PHE A 94 -9.10 7.61 -3.38
CA PHE A 94 -9.33 8.68 -2.42
C PHE A 94 -8.28 9.78 -2.60
N ASP A 95 -8.70 10.92 -3.15
CA ASP A 95 -7.82 12.07 -3.33
C ASP A 95 -7.80 12.93 -2.08
N GLY A 96 -6.74 12.78 -1.29
CA GLY A 96 -6.42 13.60 -0.13
C GLY A 96 -4.91 13.65 0.04
N ALA A 97 -4.38 14.76 0.54
CA ALA A 97 -2.93 14.99 0.66
C ALA A 97 -2.18 13.85 1.39
N ASP A 98 -2.86 13.17 2.32
CA ASP A 98 -2.29 12.08 3.14
C ASP A 98 -2.63 10.66 2.65
N PHE A 99 -3.53 10.53 1.67
CA PHE A 99 -4.15 9.24 1.28
C PHE A 99 -4.03 8.94 -0.22
N SER A 100 -3.54 9.90 -1.00
CA SER A 100 -3.46 9.76 -2.44
C SER A 100 -2.46 8.68 -2.86
N LEU A 101 -2.75 8.06 -4.01
CA LEU A 101 -1.78 7.23 -4.71
C LEU A 101 -0.46 7.98 -4.94
N THR A 102 -0.53 9.28 -5.25
CA THR A 102 0.63 10.16 -5.38
C THR A 102 1.52 10.11 -4.14
N LYS A 103 0.93 10.18 -2.93
CA LYS A 103 1.68 10.08 -1.68
C LYS A 103 2.37 8.73 -1.54
N ALA A 104 1.69 7.62 -1.82
CA ALA A 104 2.29 6.29 -1.75
C ALA A 104 3.47 6.14 -2.73
N ILE A 105 3.31 6.59 -3.98
CA ILE A 105 4.37 6.54 -5.00
C ILE A 105 5.57 7.39 -4.56
N SER A 106 5.33 8.61 -4.09
CA SER A 106 6.39 9.49 -3.58
C SER A 106 7.16 8.84 -2.43
N THR A 107 6.46 8.24 -1.46
CA THR A 107 7.09 7.55 -0.33
C THR A 107 7.92 6.35 -0.79
N ILE A 108 7.43 5.55 -1.74
CA ILE A 108 8.19 4.42 -2.32
C ILE A 108 9.43 4.94 -3.06
N ALA A 109 9.29 5.98 -3.89
CA ALA A 109 10.39 6.56 -4.64
C ALA A 109 11.48 7.15 -3.73
N GLU A 110 11.09 7.83 -2.66
CA GLU A 110 12.01 8.32 -1.63
C GLU A 110 12.71 7.18 -0.90
N SER A 111 11.98 6.14 -0.51
CA SER A 111 12.54 4.95 0.14
C SER A 111 13.65 4.34 -0.72
N LEU A 112 13.39 4.14 -2.02
CA LEU A 112 14.36 3.58 -2.96
C LEU A 112 15.58 4.49 -3.17
N ARG A 113 15.38 5.81 -3.15
CA ARG A 113 16.47 6.80 -3.22
C ARG A 113 17.37 6.67 -1.99
N ASP A 114 16.78 6.65 -0.80
CA ASP A 114 17.49 6.60 0.49
C ASP A 114 18.24 5.27 0.63
N ILE A 115 17.59 4.14 0.29
CA ILE A 115 18.22 2.81 0.25
C ILE A 115 19.42 2.82 -0.70
N SER A 116 19.28 3.42 -1.89
CA SER A 116 20.40 3.49 -2.84
C SER A 116 21.54 4.39 -2.36
N ALA A 117 21.25 5.44 -1.59
CA ALA A 117 22.24 6.38 -1.05
C ALA A 117 23.00 5.81 0.16
N SER A 118 22.35 4.95 0.96
CA SER A 118 22.92 4.36 2.18
C SER A 118 24.13 3.43 1.97
N GLY A 119 24.52 3.13 0.72
CA GLY A 119 25.69 2.30 0.43
C GLY A 119 25.54 0.82 0.82
N ILE A 120 24.38 0.39 1.35
CA ILE A 120 24.06 -1.01 1.71
C ILE A 120 23.99 -1.94 0.48
N MET A 121 24.21 -1.41 -0.73
CA MET A 121 24.31 -2.18 -1.95
C MET A 121 25.72 -2.14 -2.56
N ALA A 122 26.35 -3.31 -2.59
CA ALA A 122 27.44 -3.65 -3.51
C ALA A 122 27.16 -3.16 -4.95
N PRO A 123 28.22 -2.92 -5.77
CA PRO A 123 28.11 -2.29 -7.09
C PRO A 123 27.03 -2.96 -7.95
N LEU A 124 26.23 -2.10 -8.60
CA LEU A 124 25.07 -2.36 -9.47
C LEU A 124 24.92 -3.84 -9.89
N SER A 125 24.27 -4.63 -9.05
CA SER A 125 23.78 -5.94 -9.48
C SER A 125 22.63 -5.73 -10.49
N PRO A 126 22.44 -6.66 -11.45
CA PRO A 126 21.32 -6.66 -12.41
C PRO A 126 19.93 -6.43 -11.76
N LEU A 127 19.81 -6.76 -10.48
CA LEU A 127 18.63 -6.52 -9.64
C LEU A 127 18.24 -5.04 -9.54
N LYS A 128 19.18 -4.08 -9.51
CA LYS A 128 18.81 -2.64 -9.47
C LYS A 128 18.13 -2.18 -10.76
N PHE A 129 18.56 -2.72 -11.91
CA PHE A 129 17.92 -2.43 -13.20
C PHE A 129 16.56 -3.11 -13.28
N GLN A 130 16.47 -4.37 -12.84
CA GLN A 130 15.22 -5.12 -12.81
C GLN A 130 14.19 -4.48 -11.87
N ALA A 131 14.56 -4.02 -10.68
CA ALA A 131 13.64 -3.37 -9.74
C ALA A 131 13.10 -2.04 -10.30
N LYS A 132 13.93 -1.23 -10.96
CA LYS A 132 13.49 0.01 -11.62
C LYS A 132 12.56 -0.28 -12.80
N VAL A 133 12.90 -1.25 -13.65
CA VAL A 133 12.08 -1.66 -14.79
C VAL A 133 10.77 -2.29 -14.30
N TRP A 134 10.81 -3.09 -13.25
CA TRP A 134 9.64 -3.68 -12.63
C TRP A 134 8.72 -2.60 -12.05
N LEU A 135 9.26 -1.66 -11.26
CA LEU A 135 8.48 -0.57 -10.70
C LEU A 135 7.86 0.29 -11.80
N ALA A 136 8.62 0.63 -12.85
CA ALA A 136 8.10 1.35 -14.01
C ALA A 136 6.95 0.59 -14.69
N ARG A 137 7.07 -0.73 -14.86
CA ARG A 137 6.00 -1.58 -15.42
C ARG A 137 4.77 -1.61 -14.54
N GLN A 138 4.94 -1.73 -13.22
CA GLN A 138 3.82 -1.72 -12.28
C GLN A 138 3.11 -0.35 -12.26
N MET A 139 3.87 0.73 -12.33
CA MET A 139 3.36 2.10 -12.41
C MET A 139 2.57 2.33 -13.69
N ILE A 140 3.04 1.83 -14.83
CA ILE A 140 2.30 1.86 -16.11
C ILE A 140 1.02 1.05 -16.00
N ALA A 141 1.10 -0.20 -15.50
CA ALA A 141 -0.08 -1.06 -15.34
C ALA A 141 -1.13 -0.45 -14.38
N LEU A 142 -0.69 0.29 -13.36
CA LEU A 142 -1.59 1.01 -12.46
C LEU A 142 -2.27 2.19 -13.17
N ALA A 143 -1.51 2.97 -13.93
CA ALA A 143 -2.07 4.07 -14.72
C ALA A 143 -3.14 3.57 -15.71
N ASP A 144 -2.88 2.45 -16.40
CA ASP A 144 -3.84 1.84 -17.34
C ASP A 144 -5.13 1.42 -16.63
N ARG A 145 -5.04 0.84 -15.43
CA ARG A 145 -6.22 0.44 -14.63
C ARG A 145 -7.04 1.63 -14.18
N ILE A 146 -6.40 2.73 -13.79
CA ILE A 146 -7.07 3.97 -13.39
C ILE A 146 -7.85 4.54 -14.57
N VAL A 147 -7.22 4.64 -15.75
CA VAL A 147 -7.87 5.12 -16.99
C VAL A 147 -9.07 4.24 -17.33
N ALA A 148 -8.90 2.91 -17.35
CA ALA A 148 -9.99 1.99 -17.64
C ALA A 148 -11.13 2.00 -16.59
N SER A 149 -10.86 2.42 -15.36
CA SER A 149 -11.89 2.60 -14.33
C SER A 149 -12.68 3.89 -14.55
N ALA A 150 -12.01 4.98 -14.94
CA ALA A 150 -12.63 6.27 -15.22
C ALA A 150 -13.58 6.17 -16.42
N GLU A 151 -13.18 5.48 -17.49
CA GLU A 151 -13.99 5.28 -18.70
C GLU A 151 -15.26 4.44 -18.46
N ARG A 152 -15.28 3.57 -17.45
CA ARG A 152 -16.45 2.75 -17.10
C ARG A 152 -17.46 3.47 -16.21
N SER A 153 -17.07 4.63 -15.65
CA SER A 153 -17.85 5.38 -14.68
C SER A 153 -18.51 6.63 -15.27
N GLY A 154 -18.28 6.93 -16.56
CA GLY A 154 -18.90 8.02 -17.31
C GLY A 154 -19.77 7.49 -18.45
#